data_AF-A0A068T949-F1
#
_entry.id   AF-A0A068T949-F1
#
_cell.length_a   1.000
_cell.length_b   1.000
_cell.length_c   1.000
_cell.angle_alpha   90.00
_cell.angle_beta   90.00
_cell.angle_gamma   90.00
#
_symmetry.space_group_name_H-M   'P 1'
#
loop_
_entity.id
_entity.type
_entity.pdbx_description
1 polymer ?
#
loop_
_entity_poly.entity_id
_entity_poly.type
_entity_poly.pdbx_seq_one_letter_code
_entity_poly.pdbx_strand_id
1 'polypeptide(L)' 'MGRPREISPEERAELIRQGYRPIEIWVPDTTSKAYRQEAARQARAAVEADRQAGILELVDEDAHRDWDKA' A
#
# COMPACT_ATOMS: atom_id res chain seq x y z
N MET A 1 -4.43 16.82 5.63
CA MET A 1 -4.00 15.79 6.60
C MET A 1 -2.48 15.82 6.65
N GLY A 2 -1.88 16.21 7.78
CA GLY A 2 -0.42 16.25 7.92
C GLY A 2 0.19 14.85 8.04
N ARG A 3 1.53 14.76 7.98
CA ARG A 3 2.25 13.51 8.25
C ARG A 3 1.85 12.99 9.64
N PRO A 4 1.52 11.69 9.80
CA PRO A 4 1.27 11.12 11.12
C PRO A 4 2.47 11.41 12.02
N ARG A 5 2.23 12.07 13.16
CA ARG A 5 3.23 12.26 14.20
C ARG A 5 3.42 10.93 14.92
N GLU A 6 4.65 10.63 15.33
CA GLU A 6 4.88 9.55 16.28
C GLU A 6 4.06 9.80 17.56
N ILE A 7 3.34 8.77 18.00
CA ILE A 7 2.53 8.86 19.21
C ILE A 7 3.46 8.94 20.42
N SER A 8 3.12 9.76 21.40
CA SER A 8 3.91 9.82 22.63
C SER A 8 3.71 8.55 23.47
N PRO A 9 4.60 8.28 24.45
CA PRO A 9 4.41 7.17 25.38
C PRO A 9 3.08 7.24 26.15
N GLU A 10 2.60 8.43 26.49
CA GLU A 10 1.34 8.65 27.19
C GLU A 10 0.14 8.34 26.30
N GLU A 11 0.16 8.82 25.05
CA GLU A 11 -0.85 8.53 24.03
C GLU A 11 -0.93 7.01 23.77
N ARG A 12 0.23 6.35 23.70
CA ARG A 12 0.33 4.89 23.56
C ARG A 12 -0.28 4.16 24.76
N ALA A 13 -0.01 4.62 25.98
CA ALA A 13 -0.52 4.00 27.19
C ALA A 13 -2.05 4.09 27.29
N GLU A 14 -2.63 5.21 26.86
CA GLU A 14 -4.09 5.37 26.81
C GLU A 14 -4.75 4.41 25.80
N LEU A 15 -4.18 4.29 24.59
CA LEU A 15 -4.68 3.33 23.61
C LEU A 15 -4.63 1.88 24.12
N ILE A 16 -3.56 1.51 24.84
CA ILE A 16 -3.47 0.19 25.47
C ILE A 16 -4.54 0.01 26.55
N ARG A 17 -4.81 1.01 27.38
CA ARG A 17 -5.89 0.96 28.39
C ARG A 17 -7.27 0.76 27.76
N GLN A 18 -7.49 1.33 26.58
CA GLN A 18 -8.73 1.17 25.80
C GLN A 18 -8.83 -0.20 25.11
N GLY A 19 -7.82 -1.07 25.23
CA GLY A 19 -7.81 -2.42 24.66
C GLY A 19 -7.18 -2.50 23.27
N TYR A 20 -6.62 -1.42 22.73
CA TYR A 20 -5.89 -1.46 21.46
C TYR A 20 -4.56 -2.20 21.62
N ARG A 21 -4.13 -2.86 20.55
CA ARG A 21 -2.87 -3.61 20.47
C ARG A 21 -1.95 -2.90 19.48
N PRO A 22 -0.75 -2.47 19.92
CA PRO A 22 0.20 -1.81 19.03
C PRO A 22 0.75 -2.82 18.00
N ILE A 23 0.85 -2.38 16.75
CA ILE A 23 1.58 -3.06 15.68
C ILE A 23 2.59 -2.09 15.09
N GLU A 24 3.77 -2.59 14.75
CA GLU A 24 4.81 -1.81 14.09
C GLU A 24 4.96 -2.33 12.67
N ILE A 25 4.87 -1.42 11.71
CA ILE A 25 5.08 -1.71 10.29
C ILE A 25 6.14 -0.77 9.74
N TRP A 26 7.00 -1.30 8.89
CA TRP A 26 7.94 -0.49 8.14
C TRP A 26 7.26 0.03 6.88
N VAL A 27 7.20 1.34 6.74
CA VAL A 27 6.71 2.00 5.54
C VAL A 27 7.85 2.74 4.84
N PRO A 28 7.91 2.71 3.50
CA PRO A 28 8.91 3.47 2.77
C PRO A 28 8.69 4.98 2.95
N ASP A 29 9.79 5.74 2.99
CA ASP A 29 9.72 7.20 2.97
C ASP A 29 9.36 7.71 1.57
N THR A 30 8.07 7.98 1.36
CA THR A 30 7.55 8.50 0.08
C THR A 30 7.98 9.93 -0.23
N THR A 31 8.58 10.64 0.74
CA THR A 31 9.11 11.99 0.53
C THR A 31 10.50 11.98 -0.10
N SER A 32 11.23 10.88 0.05
CA SER A 32 12.55 10.67 -0.55
C SER A 32 12.49 10.71 -2.08
N LYS A 33 13.28 11.61 -2.68
CA LYS A 33 13.40 11.70 -4.14
C LYS A 33 13.92 10.39 -4.74
N ALA A 34 14.88 9.74 -4.08
CA ALA A 34 15.45 8.47 -4.53
C ALA A 34 14.39 7.35 -4.52
N TYR A 35 13.60 7.24 -3.45
CA TYR A 35 12.51 6.28 -3.39
C TYR A 35 11.49 6.50 -4.51
N ARG A 36 11.08 7.75 -4.76
CA ARG A 36 10.12 8.07 -5.84
C ARG A 36 10.65 7.70 -7.22
N GLN A 37 11.93 7.95 -7.48
CA GLN A 37 12.56 7.59 -8.77
C GLN A 37 12.58 6.08 -8.97
N GLU A 38 12.96 5.32 -7.95
CA GLU A 38 13.02 3.87 -8.03
C GLU A 38 11.63 3.24 -8.11
N ALA A 39 10.66 3.74 -7.32
CA ALA A 39 9.27 3.29 -7.39
C ALA A 39 8.68 3.49 -8.80
N ALA A 40 8.93 4.64 -9.43
CA ALA A 40 8.48 4.89 -10.80
C ALA A 40 9.14 3.96 -11.82
N ARG A 41 10.44 3.65 -11.65
CA ARG A 41 11.16 2.70 -12.50
C ARG A 41 10.58 1.28 -12.37
N GLN A 42 10.37 0.83 -11.13
CA GLN A 42 9.82 -0.49 -10.80
C GLN A 42 8.39 -0.65 -11.32
N ALA A 43 7.52 0.34 -11.14
CA ALA A 43 6.15 0.31 -11.64
C ALA A 43 6.09 0.13 -13.16
N ARG A 44 6.96 0.83 -13.91
CA ARG A 44 7.06 0.66 -15.37
C ARG A 44 7.57 -0.73 -15.75
N ALA A 45 8.54 -1.25 -15.01
CA ALA A 45 9.07 -2.60 -15.25
C ALA A 45 8.01 -3.69 -15.00
N ALA A 46 7.19 -3.53 -13.96
CA ALA A 46 6.08 -4.44 -13.69
C ALA A 46 5.05 -4.46 -14.83
N VAL A 47 4.61 -3.29 -15.31
CA VAL A 47 3.70 -3.20 -16.46
C VAL A 47 4.27 -3.88 -17.71
N GLU A 48 5.56 -3.71 -17.97
CA GLU A 48 6.19 -4.35 -19.12
C GLU A 48 6.30 -5.88 -18.95
N ALA A 49 6.61 -6.35 -17.74
CA ALA A 49 6.61 -7.77 -17.43
C ALA A 49 5.22 -8.40 -17.59
N ASP A 50 4.17 -7.72 -17.14
CA ASP A 50 2.78 -8.18 -17.27
C ASP A 50 2.37 -8.32 -18.74
N ARG A 51 2.77 -7.35 -19.58
CA ARG A 51 2.54 -7.41 -21.04
C ARG A 51 3.26 -8.59 -21.67
N GLN A 52 4.53 -8.81 -21.33
CA GLN A 52 5.32 -9.92 -21.85
C GLN A 52 4.77 -11.28 -21.41
N ALA A 53 4.21 -11.35 -20.20
CA ALA A 53 3.57 -12.54 -19.67
C ALA A 53 2.15 -12.78 -20.21
N GLY A 54 1.59 -11.87 -21.02
CA GLY A 54 0.24 -11.99 -21.55
C GLY A 54 -0.85 -11.90 -20.47
N ILE A 55 -0.55 -11.33 -19.28
CA ILE A 55 -1.48 -11.31 -18.15
C ILE A 55 -2.79 -10.60 -18.49
N LEU A 56 -2.73 -9.57 -19.35
CA LEU A 56 -3.91 -8.85 -19.81
C LEU A 56 -4.91 -9.74 -20.57
N GLU A 57 -4.45 -10.83 -21.19
CA GLU A 57 -5.32 -11.80 -21.87
C GLU A 57 -6.09 -12.70 -20.89
N LEU A 58 -5.65 -12.76 -19.63
CA LEU A 58 -6.31 -13.48 -18.55
C LEU A 58 -7.35 -12.62 -17.81
N VAL A 59 -7.39 -11.31 -18.08
CA VAL A 59 -8.32 -10.38 -17.43
C VAL A 59 -9.67 -10.46 -18.14
N ASP A 60 -10.69 -10.92 -17.43
CA ASP A 60 -12.09 -10.82 -17.87
C ASP A 60 -12.56 -9.35 -17.72
N GLU A 61 -13.00 -8.74 -18.82
CA GLU A 61 -13.52 -7.37 -18.85
C GLU A 61 -14.75 -7.18 -17.93
N ASP A 62 -15.50 -8.27 -17.70
CA ASP A 62 -16.68 -8.31 -16.86
C ASP A 62 -16.38 -8.72 -15.40
N ALA A 63 -15.11 -8.90 -15.01
CA ALA A 63 -14.73 -9.32 -13.66
C ALA A 63 -15.30 -8.41 -12.54
N HIS A 64 -15.56 -7.14 -12.83
CA HIS A 64 -16.21 -6.22 -11.90
C HIS A 64 -17.64 -6.66 -11.52
N ARG A 65 -18.36 -7.33 -12.42
CA ARG A 65 -19.72 -7.81 -12.21
C ARG A 65 -19.80 -8.98 -11.24
N ASP A 66 -18.71 -9.73 -11.06
CA ASP A 66 -18.66 -10.83 -10.10
C ASP A 66 -18.71 -10.35 -8.64
N TRP A 67 -18.26 -9.12 -8.38
CA TRP A 67 -18.30 -8.50 -7.06
C TRP A 67 -19.71 -8.04 -6.66
N ASP A 68 -20.58 -7.75 -7.63
CA ASP A 68 -21.95 -7.28 -7.41
C ASP A 68 -22.97 -8.44 -7.28
N LYS A 69 -22.52 -9.71 -7.36
CA LYS A 69 -23.38 -10.90 -7.22
C LYS A 69 -23.66 -11.29 -5.75
N ALA A 70 -23.33 -10.42 -4.79
CA ALA A 70 -23.57 -10.63 -3.36
C ALA A 70 -24.97 -10.20 -2.91
#